data_AF-A0AB36XXU8-F1
#
_entry.id   AF-A0AB36XXU8-F1
#
_cell.length_a   1.000
_cell.length_b   1.000
_cell.length_c   1.000
_cell.angle_alpha   90.00
_cell.angle_beta   90.00
_cell.angle_gamma   90.00
#
_symmetry.space_group_name_H-M   'P 1'
#
loop_
_entity.id
_entity.type
_entity.pdbx_description
1 polymer ?
#
loop_
_entity_poly.entity_id
_entity_poly.type
_entity_poly.pdbx_seq_one_letter_code
_entity_poly.pdbx_strand_id
1 'polypeptide(L)'
;ILDNNFEPAPVGVLGELYLGGVGLARGYHRRPALTAERFIANPFVKGERLYRTGDLARYRDDGVIEYAGRIDHQVKLRGLRIELGEIEARLLEHDWVREAAVLAVDGKYLVGYLVLQGAEEDWREVLSAHLASHLPDYMVPAQWMLLEHMPLSPNGKLDRKALPKVDANLQARPYVAPQSELEQQIAAIWAEVLEVERVGLHDNFFELGGHSLLATQVVVRLREQLHSEFDVKSIFTTPTLAEFTAGVAAQQTINSPVQDALAKSLEALKRLSAEDLDKLIS
;
A
#
# COMPACT_ATOMS: atom_id res chain seq x y z
N ILE A 1 11.00 29.82 8.31
CA ILE A 1 9.58 29.66 7.97
C ILE A 1 9.15 30.95 7.30
N LEU A 2 8.74 30.88 6.03
CA LEU A 2 8.48 32.07 5.20
C LEU A 2 7.02 32.12 4.76
N ASP A 3 6.51 33.32 4.54
CA ASP A 3 5.23 33.56 3.89
C ASP A 3 5.32 33.51 2.35
N ASN A 4 4.24 33.87 1.67
CA ASN A 4 4.15 33.85 0.21
C ASN A 4 5.02 34.93 -0.47
N ASN A 5 5.51 35.92 0.27
CA ASN A 5 6.41 36.97 -0.22
C ASN A 5 7.89 36.63 0.05
N PHE A 6 8.18 35.43 0.57
CA PHE A 6 9.50 35.01 1.05
C PHE A 6 10.02 35.82 2.26
N GLU A 7 9.11 36.41 3.04
CA GLU A 7 9.43 37.10 4.28
C GLU A 7 9.27 36.15 5.48
N PRO A 8 10.04 36.32 6.58
CA PRO A 8 9.86 35.52 7.78
C PRO A 8 8.44 35.63 8.35
N ALA A 9 7.77 34.49 8.51
CA ALA A 9 6.43 34.47 9.09
C ALA A 9 6.47 34.88 10.57
N PRO A 10 5.49 35.66 11.08
CA PRO A 10 5.39 35.98 12.50
C PRO A 10 5.21 34.73 13.38
N VAL A 11 5.56 34.84 14.66
CA VAL A 11 5.32 33.77 15.64
C VAL A 11 3.81 33.44 15.70
N GLY A 12 3.48 32.15 15.71
CA GLY A 12 2.11 31.64 15.68
C GLY A 12 1.48 31.56 14.30
N VAL A 13 2.06 32.21 13.28
CA VAL A 13 1.52 32.24 11.91
C VAL A 13 2.12 31.12 11.07
N LEU A 14 1.26 30.44 10.30
CA LEU A 14 1.70 29.39 9.39
C LEU A 14 2.44 29.99 8.19
N GLY A 15 3.57 29.39 7.87
CA GLY A 15 4.31 29.63 6.64
C GLY A 15 4.96 28.34 6.12
N GLU A 16 5.60 28.42 4.97
CA GLU A 16 6.34 27.31 4.41
C GLU A 16 7.71 27.16 5.10
N LEU A 17 8.07 25.91 5.42
CA LEU A 17 9.38 25.57 5.95
C LEU A 17 10.41 25.50 4.81
N TYR A 18 11.55 26.14 5.04
CA TYR A 18 12.70 26.13 4.15
C TYR A 18 13.93 25.68 4.94
N LEU A 19 14.80 24.90 4.30
CA LEU A 19 16.08 24.49 4.86
C LEU A 19 17.22 25.23 4.17
N GLY A 20 18.23 25.64 4.94
CA GLY A 20 19.44 26.29 4.43
C GLY A 20 20.70 25.67 5.00
N GLY A 21 21.86 26.14 4.56
CA GLY A 21 23.17 25.75 5.08
C GLY A 21 23.78 24.50 4.46
N VAL A 22 24.84 24.00 5.09
CA VAL A 22 25.74 22.96 4.53
C VAL A 22 25.07 21.59 4.33
N GLY A 23 23.95 21.34 4.99
CA GLY A 23 23.20 20.07 4.89
C GLY A 23 22.38 19.91 3.63
N LEU A 24 22.34 20.92 2.75
CA LEU A 24 21.57 20.84 1.51
C LEU A 24 22.18 19.84 0.51
N ALA A 25 21.32 19.04 -0.10
CA ALA A 25 21.71 18.20 -1.22
C ALA A 25 22.19 19.06 -2.41
N ARG A 26 22.98 18.45 -3.31
CA ARG A 26 23.43 19.12 -4.54
C ARG A 26 22.24 19.48 -5.45
N GLY A 27 21.26 18.58 -5.51
CA GLY A 27 20.05 18.69 -6.34
C GLY A 27 19.49 17.30 -6.66
N TYR A 28 18.50 17.24 -7.54
CA TYR A 28 17.93 15.99 -8.05
C TYR A 28 18.76 15.45 -9.22
N HIS A 29 19.09 14.17 -9.18
CA HIS A 29 19.91 13.52 -10.21
C HIS A 29 19.25 13.62 -11.59
N ARG A 30 19.97 14.21 -12.57
CA ARG A 30 19.50 14.42 -13.96
C ARG A 30 18.15 15.14 -14.09
N ARG A 31 17.74 15.92 -13.08
CA ARG A 31 16.51 16.73 -13.10
C ARG A 31 16.81 18.19 -12.77
N PRO A 32 17.44 18.95 -13.69
CA PRO A 32 17.86 20.33 -13.43
C PRO A 32 16.68 21.29 -13.23
N ALA A 33 15.57 21.11 -13.97
CA ALA A 33 14.37 21.93 -13.80
C ALA A 33 13.79 21.80 -12.39
N LEU A 34 13.55 20.56 -11.92
CA LEU A 34 13.08 20.29 -10.56
C LEU A 34 14.07 20.78 -9.49
N THR A 35 15.37 20.70 -9.77
CA THR A 35 16.40 21.23 -8.87
C THR A 35 16.28 22.75 -8.76
N ALA A 36 16.12 23.48 -9.86
CA ALA A 36 15.97 24.93 -9.84
C ALA A 36 14.65 25.36 -9.17
N GLU A 37 13.58 24.58 -9.33
CA GLU A 37 12.28 24.83 -8.69
C GLU A 37 12.34 24.66 -7.17
N ARG A 38 13.03 23.62 -6.67
CA ARG A 38 13.05 23.28 -5.23
C ARG A 38 14.25 23.87 -4.47
N PHE A 39 15.37 24.16 -5.14
CA PHE A 39 16.56 24.77 -4.55
C PHE A 39 16.71 26.22 -5.04
N ILE A 40 15.98 27.12 -4.38
CA ILE A 40 15.89 28.54 -4.74
C ILE A 40 17.05 29.35 -4.15
N ALA A 41 17.22 30.60 -4.61
CA ALA A 41 18.17 31.53 -4.02
C ALA A 41 17.76 31.88 -2.57
N ASN A 42 18.72 31.95 -1.66
CA ASN A 42 18.47 32.38 -0.28
C ASN A 42 18.37 33.92 -0.23
N PRO A 43 17.21 34.50 0.14
CA PRO A 43 17.05 35.95 0.22
C PRO A 43 17.78 36.58 1.41
N PHE A 44 18.18 35.78 2.41
CA PHE A 44 18.82 36.25 3.64
C PHE A 44 20.35 36.18 3.59
N VAL A 45 20.91 35.30 2.76
CA VAL A 45 22.36 35.10 2.65
C VAL A 45 22.77 35.00 1.18
N LYS A 46 23.50 36.02 0.71
CA LYS A 46 23.92 36.12 -0.69
C LYS A 46 24.83 34.95 -1.08
N GLY A 47 24.51 34.30 -2.19
CA GLY A 47 25.28 33.18 -2.74
C GLY A 47 24.88 31.81 -2.17
N GLU A 48 23.98 31.76 -1.19
CA GLU A 48 23.42 30.51 -0.68
C GLU A 48 22.09 30.15 -1.34
N ARG A 49 21.66 28.90 -1.12
CA ARG A 49 20.38 28.38 -1.58
C ARG A 49 19.51 28.00 -0.39
N LEU A 50 18.21 28.03 -0.59
CA LEU A 50 17.22 27.40 0.29
C LEU A 50 16.60 26.21 -0.42
N TYR A 51 16.38 25.12 0.31
CA TYR A 51 15.53 24.03 -0.14
C TYR A 51 14.10 24.23 0.35
N ARG A 52 13.17 24.25 -0.61
CA ARG A 52 11.74 24.40 -0.40
C ARG A 52 11.14 23.05 -0.01
N THR A 53 10.77 22.87 1.26
CA THR A 53 10.38 21.54 1.76
C THR A 53 8.97 21.14 1.39
N GLY A 54 8.09 22.11 1.09
CA GLY A 54 6.66 21.89 0.92
C GLY A 54 5.90 21.64 2.23
N ASP A 55 6.54 21.78 3.40
CA ASP A 55 5.89 21.64 4.70
C ASP A 55 5.35 22.98 5.20
N LEU A 56 4.16 22.98 5.80
CA LEU A 56 3.64 24.10 6.59
C LEU A 56 4.09 23.94 8.03
N ALA A 57 4.62 25.02 8.59
CA ALA A 57 5.04 25.07 9.97
C ALA A 57 4.83 26.48 10.55
N ARG A 58 4.90 26.60 11.88
CA ARG A 58 4.95 27.89 12.58
C ARG A 58 5.93 27.82 13.74
N TYR A 59 6.46 28.97 14.14
CA TYR A 59 7.09 29.08 15.45
C TYR A 59 6.01 29.17 16.52
N ARG A 60 6.19 28.39 17.58
CA ARG A 60 5.53 28.61 18.85
C ARG A 60 6.21 29.76 19.59
N ASP A 61 5.50 30.26 20.57
CA ASP A 61 5.89 31.27 21.54
C ASP A 61 7.11 30.88 22.38
N ASP A 62 7.40 29.59 22.53
CA ASP A 62 8.62 29.05 23.15
C ASP A 62 9.81 28.89 22.17
N GLY A 63 9.64 29.30 20.90
CA GLY A 63 10.67 29.19 19.86
C GLY A 63 10.76 27.81 19.19
N VAL A 64 9.94 26.84 19.60
CA VAL A 64 9.88 25.51 18.96
C VAL A 64 9.11 25.61 17.64
N ILE A 65 9.57 24.88 16.63
CA ILE A 65 8.87 24.76 15.35
C ILE A 65 7.77 23.69 15.48
N GLU A 66 6.53 24.10 15.29
CA GLU A 66 5.38 23.20 15.19
C GLU A 66 5.07 22.89 13.73
N TYR A 67 5.01 21.61 13.39
CA TYR A 67 4.63 21.13 12.07
C TYR A 67 3.11 21.11 11.92
N ALA A 68 2.60 21.66 10.81
CA ALA A 68 1.17 21.87 10.57
C ALA A 68 0.63 21.16 9.31
N GLY A 69 1.47 20.38 8.62
CA GLY A 69 1.08 19.63 7.42
C GLY A 69 1.95 19.97 6.21
N ARG A 70 1.44 19.66 5.02
CA ARG A 70 2.13 19.95 3.75
C ARG A 70 1.28 20.81 2.84
N ILE A 71 1.96 21.57 2.00
CA ILE A 71 1.38 22.39 0.93
C ILE A 71 1.02 21.51 -0.26
N ASP A 72 1.86 20.51 -0.55
CA ASP A 72 1.56 19.46 -1.50
C ASP A 72 0.85 18.28 -0.79
N HIS A 73 -0.04 17.58 -1.50
CA HIS A 73 -0.91 16.52 -0.96
C HIS A 73 -0.16 15.23 -0.58
N GLN A 74 1.08 15.33 -0.14
CA GLN A 74 1.88 14.22 0.33
C GLN A 74 1.38 13.71 1.67
N VAL A 75 1.35 12.38 1.80
CA VAL A 75 0.87 11.70 3.00
C VAL A 75 1.93 10.74 3.52
N LYS A 76 1.87 10.47 4.83
CA LYS A 76 2.61 9.36 5.42
C LYS A 76 1.65 8.19 5.56
N LEU A 77 1.95 7.10 4.85
CA LEU A 77 1.23 5.83 4.98
C LEU A 77 2.18 4.85 5.66
N ARG A 78 1.89 4.45 6.90
CA ARG A 78 2.71 3.47 7.64
C ARG A 78 4.21 3.84 7.69
N GLY A 79 4.51 5.13 7.83
CA GLY A 79 5.88 5.66 7.87
C GLY A 79 6.53 5.92 6.50
N LEU A 80 5.92 5.46 5.41
CA LEU A 80 6.37 5.71 4.04
C LEU A 80 5.78 7.03 3.53
N ARG A 81 6.61 7.84 2.87
CA ARG A 81 6.20 9.09 2.23
C ARG A 81 5.63 8.76 0.86
N ILE A 82 4.37 9.12 0.63
CA ILE A 82 3.65 8.86 -0.62
C ILE A 82 3.21 10.17 -1.26
N GLU A 83 3.47 10.30 -2.56
CA GLU A 83 2.96 11.36 -3.41
C GLU A 83 1.60 10.92 -3.97
N LEU A 84 0.48 11.39 -3.40
CA LEU A 84 -0.85 11.00 -3.89
C LEU A 84 -1.07 11.36 -5.37
N GLY A 85 -0.49 12.48 -5.81
CA GLY A 85 -0.54 12.91 -7.21
C GLY A 85 0.14 11.95 -8.18
N GLU A 86 1.12 11.15 -7.74
CA GLU A 86 1.74 10.13 -8.59
C GLU A 86 0.75 9.00 -8.89
N ILE A 87 0.01 8.55 -7.87
CA ILE A 87 -1.02 7.52 -8.03
C ILE A 87 -2.15 8.03 -8.92
N GLU A 88 -2.60 9.28 -8.68
CA GLU A 88 -3.63 9.94 -9.49
C GLU A 88 -3.22 10.06 -10.96
N ALA A 89 -1.96 10.46 -11.23
CA ALA A 89 -1.45 10.54 -12.59
C ALA A 89 -1.44 9.18 -13.29
N ARG A 90 -1.02 8.11 -12.59
CA ARG A 90 -1.04 6.74 -13.14
C ARG A 90 -2.45 6.23 -13.42
N LEU A 91 -3.42 6.57 -12.58
CA LEU A 91 -4.82 6.26 -12.83
C LEU A 91 -5.34 6.94 -14.10
N LEU A 92 -5.02 8.22 -14.27
CA LEU A 92 -5.43 9.02 -15.44
C LEU A 92 -4.76 8.59 -16.76
N GLU A 93 -3.70 7.78 -16.72
CA GLU A 93 -3.10 7.17 -17.92
C GLU A 93 -3.98 6.04 -18.50
N HIS A 94 -4.93 5.50 -17.73
CA HIS A 94 -5.80 4.42 -18.18
C HIS A 94 -7.07 4.97 -18.87
N ASP A 95 -7.40 4.47 -20.06
CA ASP A 95 -8.48 4.98 -20.92
C ASP A 95 -9.87 5.03 -20.24
N TRP A 96 -10.08 4.15 -19.26
CA TRP A 96 -11.32 4.08 -18.48
C TRP A 96 -11.51 5.23 -17.48
N VAL A 97 -10.43 5.91 -17.07
CA VAL A 97 -10.47 6.88 -15.97
C VAL A 97 -10.55 8.30 -16.52
N ARG A 98 -11.66 8.99 -16.26
CA ARG A 98 -11.85 10.40 -16.60
C ARG A 98 -11.25 11.33 -15.56
N GLU A 99 -11.50 11.02 -14.29
CA GLU A 99 -11.06 11.80 -13.14
C GLU A 99 -10.63 10.85 -12.02
N ALA A 100 -9.55 11.19 -11.31
CA ALA A 100 -9.03 10.41 -10.20
C ALA A 100 -8.62 11.32 -9.04
N ALA A 101 -8.94 10.89 -7.82
CA ALA A 101 -8.45 11.48 -6.59
C ALA A 101 -8.12 10.36 -5.61
N VAL A 102 -6.98 10.42 -4.94
CA VAL A 102 -6.59 9.45 -3.92
C VAL A 102 -6.54 10.14 -2.57
N LEU A 103 -7.01 9.47 -1.52
CA LEU A 103 -6.87 9.94 -0.14
C LEU A 103 -6.24 8.86 0.73
N ALA A 104 -5.41 9.27 1.68
CA ALA A 104 -5.04 8.41 2.80
C ALA A 104 -6.05 8.55 3.93
N VAL A 105 -6.57 7.42 4.40
CA VAL A 105 -7.47 7.36 5.56
C VAL A 105 -6.66 6.91 6.78
N ASP A 106 -6.63 7.77 7.80
CA ASP A 106 -5.96 7.56 9.09
C ASP A 106 -4.47 7.15 8.99
N GLY A 107 -3.81 7.42 7.86
CA GLY A 107 -2.45 6.95 7.59
C GLY A 107 -2.31 5.43 7.48
N LYS A 108 -3.44 4.71 7.40
CA LYS A 108 -3.51 3.24 7.38
C LYS A 108 -3.63 2.70 5.96
N TYR A 109 -4.56 3.21 5.16
CA TYR A 109 -4.79 2.75 3.80
C TYR A 109 -5.14 3.89 2.86
N LEU A 110 -5.11 3.60 1.56
CA LEU A 110 -5.43 4.52 0.49
C LEU A 110 -6.81 4.19 -0.09
N VAL A 111 -7.58 5.24 -0.39
CA VAL A 111 -8.87 5.17 -1.09
C VAL A 111 -8.74 5.88 -2.43
N GLY A 112 -9.08 5.20 -3.52
CA GLY A 112 -9.18 5.76 -4.87
C GLY A 112 -10.61 6.17 -5.20
N TYR A 113 -10.85 7.46 -5.39
CA TYR A 113 -12.10 7.99 -5.93
C TYR A 113 -11.93 8.16 -7.43
N LEU A 114 -12.89 7.66 -8.19
CA LEU A 114 -12.80 7.62 -9.64
C LEU A 114 -14.09 8.10 -10.27
N VAL A 115 -13.96 8.79 -11.39
CA VAL A 115 -15.03 8.92 -12.37
C VAL A 115 -14.60 8.20 -13.64
N LEU A 116 -15.37 7.20 -14.04
CA LEU A 116 -15.04 6.37 -15.20
C LEU A 116 -15.81 6.86 -16.44
N GLN A 117 -15.20 6.71 -17.61
CA GLN A 117 -15.78 7.03 -18.93
C GLN A 117 -16.00 5.80 -19.81
N GLY A 118 -15.71 4.62 -19.29
CA GLY A 118 -15.93 3.30 -19.87
C GLY A 118 -15.29 2.30 -18.92
N ALA A 119 -15.97 1.20 -18.59
CA ALA A 119 -15.47 0.20 -17.66
C ALA A 119 -16.30 -1.08 -17.78
N GLU A 120 -15.64 -2.22 -17.61
CA GLU A 120 -16.28 -3.52 -17.45
C GLU A 120 -16.50 -3.83 -15.96
N GLU A 121 -17.07 -5.00 -15.65
CA GLU A 121 -17.37 -5.39 -14.26
C GLU A 121 -16.10 -5.53 -13.39
N ASP A 122 -14.97 -5.87 -14.00
CA ASP A 122 -13.66 -6.14 -13.37
C ASP A 122 -12.75 -4.89 -13.28
N TRP A 123 -13.33 -3.69 -13.38
CA TRP A 123 -12.56 -2.45 -13.43
C TRP A 123 -11.65 -2.22 -12.23
N ARG A 124 -12.00 -2.74 -11.05
CA ARG A 124 -11.18 -2.60 -9.83
C ARG A 124 -9.89 -3.38 -9.97
N GLU A 125 -10.00 -4.61 -10.43
CA GLU A 125 -8.91 -5.56 -10.62
C GLU A 125 -7.96 -5.04 -11.70
N VAL A 126 -8.51 -4.58 -12.83
CA VAL A 126 -7.74 -4.01 -13.94
C VAL A 126 -6.97 -2.76 -13.51
N LEU A 127 -7.63 -1.80 -12.85
CA LEU A 127 -6.96 -0.57 -12.40
C LEU A 127 -5.94 -0.82 -11.29
N SER A 128 -6.21 -1.76 -10.39
CA SER A 128 -5.24 -2.17 -9.35
C SER A 128 -4.01 -2.81 -9.98
N ALA A 129 -4.19 -3.70 -10.97
CA ALA A 129 -3.08 -4.31 -11.70
C ALA A 129 -2.29 -3.28 -12.51
N HIS A 130 -2.97 -2.32 -13.15
CA HIS A 130 -2.33 -1.21 -13.85
C HIS A 130 -1.41 -0.40 -12.91
N LEU A 131 -1.89 -0.06 -11.71
CA LEU A 131 -1.05 0.61 -10.71
C LEU A 131 0.10 -0.26 -10.21
N ALA A 132 -0.16 -1.52 -9.88
CA ALA A 132 0.85 -2.45 -9.37
C ALA A 132 1.99 -2.72 -10.37
N SER A 133 1.74 -2.57 -11.68
CA SER A 133 2.78 -2.69 -12.70
C SER A 133 3.75 -1.49 -12.76
N HIS A 134 3.38 -0.34 -12.17
CA HIS A 134 4.15 0.91 -12.24
C HIS A 134 4.60 1.43 -10.86
N LEU A 135 3.89 1.06 -9.80
CA LEU A 135 4.06 1.58 -8.45
C LEU A 135 4.27 0.44 -7.45
N PRO A 136 4.97 0.70 -6.34
CA PRO A 136 5.02 -0.25 -5.22
C PRO A 136 3.63 -0.58 -4.67
N ASP A 137 3.43 -1.82 -4.20
CA ASP A 137 2.13 -2.30 -3.70
C ASP A 137 1.47 -1.39 -2.64
N TYR A 138 2.27 -0.76 -1.78
CA TYR A 138 1.76 0.13 -0.74
C TYR A 138 1.18 1.46 -1.26
N MET A 139 1.39 1.78 -2.54
CA MET A 139 0.80 2.94 -3.22
C MET A 139 -0.51 2.60 -3.96
N VAL A 140 -0.87 1.31 -4.05
CA VAL A 140 -2.12 0.89 -4.67
C VAL A 140 -3.28 1.11 -3.68
N PRO A 141 -4.37 1.80 -4.06
CA PRO A 141 -5.54 1.95 -3.20
C PRO A 141 -6.14 0.61 -2.79
N ALA A 142 -6.39 0.46 -1.49
CA ALA A 142 -7.03 -0.72 -0.93
C ALA A 142 -8.56 -0.66 -1.07
N GLN A 143 -9.11 0.55 -1.23
CA GLN A 143 -10.54 0.77 -1.40
C GLN A 143 -10.79 1.70 -2.57
N TRP A 144 -11.94 1.52 -3.21
CA TRP A 144 -12.31 2.24 -4.42
C TRP A 144 -13.74 2.74 -4.33
N MET A 145 -13.98 3.96 -4.81
CA MET A 145 -15.30 4.57 -4.87
C MET A 145 -15.53 5.23 -6.22
N LEU A 146 -16.63 4.84 -6.86
CA LEU A 146 -17.10 5.51 -8.07
C LEU A 146 -17.95 6.72 -7.71
N LEU A 147 -17.68 7.83 -8.39
CA LEU A 147 -18.43 9.06 -8.30
C LEU A 147 -19.00 9.40 -9.70
N GLU A 148 -20.14 10.08 -9.73
CA GLU A 148 -20.66 10.65 -10.98
C GLU A 148 -19.80 11.85 -11.45
N HIS A 149 -19.29 12.62 -10.50
CA HIS A 149 -18.43 13.79 -10.71
C HIS A 149 -17.56 14.04 -9.47
N MET A 150 -16.38 14.61 -9.66
CA MET A 150 -15.54 15.03 -8.52
C MET A 150 -16.16 16.25 -7.82
N PRO A 151 -16.12 16.31 -6.47
CA PRO A 151 -16.52 17.51 -5.76
C PRO A 151 -15.51 18.63 -6.03
N LEU A 152 -16.00 19.78 -6.49
CA LEU A 152 -15.19 20.95 -6.77
C LEU A 152 -15.50 22.06 -5.76
N SER A 153 -14.45 22.75 -5.34
CA SER A 153 -14.54 24.02 -4.61
C SER A 153 -15.13 25.13 -5.51
N PRO A 154 -15.57 26.27 -4.95
CA PRO A 154 -16.08 27.39 -5.74
C PRO A 154 -15.10 27.92 -6.81
N ASN A 155 -13.81 27.65 -6.65
CA ASN A 155 -12.76 28.04 -7.60
C ASN A 155 -12.47 26.96 -8.67
N GLY A 156 -13.31 25.93 -8.77
CA GLY A 156 -13.17 24.85 -9.76
C GLY A 156 -12.04 23.85 -9.48
N LYS A 157 -11.39 23.92 -8.31
CA LYS A 157 -10.39 22.94 -7.88
C LYS A 157 -11.04 21.80 -7.10
N LEU A 158 -10.49 20.59 -7.18
CA LEU A 158 -10.92 19.43 -6.36
C LEU A 158 -11.02 19.79 -4.88
N ASP A 159 -12.21 19.59 -4.30
CA ASP A 159 -12.44 19.72 -2.85
C ASP A 159 -12.35 18.34 -2.19
N ARG A 160 -11.13 18.00 -1.76
CA ARG A 160 -10.85 16.73 -1.08
C ARG A 160 -11.61 16.55 0.23
N LYS A 161 -12.05 17.62 0.88
CA LYS A 161 -12.81 17.53 2.14
C LYS A 161 -14.27 17.16 1.90
N ALA A 162 -14.77 17.42 0.70
CA ALA A 162 -16.12 17.08 0.27
C ALA A 162 -16.21 15.69 -0.36
N LEU A 163 -15.09 14.96 -0.51
CA LEU A 163 -15.11 13.57 -0.93
C LEU A 163 -15.91 12.73 0.07
N PRO A 164 -16.81 11.83 -0.40
CA PRO A 164 -17.61 11.02 0.51
C PRO A 164 -16.72 10.20 1.43
N LYS A 165 -17.04 10.15 2.71
CA LYS A 165 -16.31 9.29 3.64
C LYS A 165 -16.61 7.84 3.31
N VAL A 166 -15.57 7.01 3.22
CA VAL A 166 -15.78 5.57 3.15
C VAL A 166 -16.15 5.10 4.54
N ASP A 167 -17.42 4.78 4.75
CA ASP A 167 -17.79 4.03 5.95
C ASP A 167 -17.16 2.65 5.81
N ALA A 168 -16.28 2.30 6.75
CA ALA A 168 -15.69 0.96 6.85
C ALA A 168 -16.76 -0.15 6.88
N ASN A 169 -18.01 0.19 7.23
CA ASN A 169 -19.16 -0.72 7.24
C ASN A 169 -19.98 -0.76 5.93
N LEU A 170 -19.89 0.24 5.04
CA LEU A 170 -20.77 0.31 3.85
C LEU A 170 -20.31 -0.58 2.67
N GLN A 171 -19.09 -1.12 2.72
CA GLN A 171 -18.63 -2.17 1.80
C GLN A 171 -18.68 -3.57 2.45
N ALA A 172 -19.42 -3.74 3.56
CA ALA A 172 -19.64 -5.06 4.14
C ALA A 172 -20.43 -5.92 3.13
N ARG A 173 -19.69 -6.63 2.28
CA ARG A 173 -20.21 -7.78 1.53
C ARG A 173 -20.97 -8.66 2.53
N PRO A 174 -22.13 -9.23 2.15
CA PRO A 174 -22.86 -10.10 3.06
C PRO A 174 -21.90 -11.16 3.61
N TYR A 175 -21.81 -11.23 4.93
CA TYR A 175 -20.89 -12.14 5.59
C TYR A 175 -21.24 -13.57 5.20
N VAL A 176 -20.29 -14.25 4.55
CA VAL A 176 -20.34 -15.68 4.27
C VAL A 176 -19.28 -16.33 5.15
N ALA A 177 -19.70 -17.24 6.03
CA ALA A 177 -18.78 -17.92 6.93
C ALA A 177 -17.82 -18.84 6.13
N PRO A 178 -16.54 -18.92 6.53
CA PRO A 178 -15.62 -19.98 6.10
C PRO A 178 -16.25 -21.37 6.25
N GLN A 179 -16.22 -22.18 5.21
CA GLN A 179 -16.95 -23.45 5.14
C GLN A 179 -16.05 -24.65 5.44
N SER A 180 -14.85 -24.70 4.88
CA SER A 180 -13.90 -25.80 5.10
C SER A 180 -13.02 -25.60 6.33
N GLU A 181 -12.45 -26.67 6.87
CA GLU A 181 -11.48 -26.60 7.98
C GLU A 181 -10.27 -25.71 7.63
N LEU A 182 -9.77 -25.80 6.39
CA LEU A 182 -8.67 -24.97 5.91
C LEU A 182 -9.06 -23.48 5.87
N GLU A 183 -10.24 -23.16 5.33
CA GLU A 183 -10.74 -21.78 5.32
C GLU A 183 -10.91 -21.22 6.74
N GLN A 184 -11.43 -22.02 7.67
CA GLN A 184 -11.62 -21.61 9.07
C GLN A 184 -10.28 -21.33 9.77
N GLN A 185 -9.27 -22.18 9.55
CA GLN A 185 -7.93 -21.99 10.12
C GLN A 185 -7.25 -20.73 9.55
N ILE A 186 -7.31 -20.53 8.22
CA ILE A 186 -6.73 -19.35 7.58
C ILE A 186 -7.48 -18.08 8.03
N ALA A 187 -8.81 -18.12 8.08
CA ALA A 187 -9.63 -17.00 8.56
C ALA A 187 -9.28 -16.59 10.00
N ALA A 188 -9.04 -17.57 10.89
CA ALA A 188 -8.64 -17.30 12.27
C ALA A 188 -7.28 -16.59 12.35
N ILE A 189 -6.29 -17.03 11.55
CA ILE A 189 -4.98 -16.39 11.48
C ILE A 189 -5.10 -14.96 10.93
N TRP A 190 -5.91 -14.75 9.88
CA TRP A 190 -6.16 -13.41 9.34
C TRP A 190 -6.83 -12.52 10.37
N ALA A 191 -7.87 -12.99 11.05
CA ALA A 191 -8.58 -12.24 12.09
C ALA A 191 -7.62 -11.77 13.20
N GLU A 192 -6.74 -12.66 13.65
CA GLU A 192 -5.76 -12.36 14.69
C GLU A 192 -4.70 -11.33 14.22
N VAL A 193 -4.17 -11.50 13.00
CA VAL A 193 -3.12 -10.59 12.48
C VAL A 193 -3.70 -9.21 12.09
N LEU A 194 -4.92 -9.18 11.57
CA LEU A 194 -5.60 -7.95 11.15
C LEU A 194 -6.32 -7.24 12.31
N GLU A 195 -6.38 -7.88 13.49
CA GLU A 195 -7.10 -7.39 14.68
C GLU A 195 -8.60 -7.10 14.39
N VAL A 196 -9.25 -7.99 13.63
CA VAL A 196 -10.68 -7.91 13.30
C VAL A 196 -11.47 -9.03 13.97
N GLU A 197 -12.75 -8.79 14.28
CA GLU A 197 -13.60 -9.75 15.00
C GLU A 197 -13.81 -11.06 14.21
N ARG A 198 -13.98 -10.95 12.90
CA ARG A 198 -14.22 -12.09 11.99
C ARG A 198 -13.78 -11.76 10.57
N VAL A 199 -13.41 -12.81 9.83
CA VAL A 199 -13.11 -12.75 8.40
C VAL A 199 -14.08 -13.67 7.65
N GLY A 200 -14.79 -13.11 6.69
CA GLY A 200 -15.69 -13.80 5.77
C GLY A 200 -14.96 -14.37 4.55
N LEU A 201 -15.64 -15.29 3.87
CA LEU A 201 -15.10 -16.02 2.71
C LEU A 201 -14.70 -15.10 1.54
N HIS A 202 -15.42 -13.99 1.36
CA HIS A 202 -15.19 -13.02 0.28
C HIS A 202 -14.51 -11.74 0.75
N ASP A 203 -14.04 -11.71 1.99
CA ASP A 203 -13.31 -10.57 2.52
C ASP A 203 -11.91 -10.51 1.89
N ASN A 204 -11.53 -9.32 1.49
CA ASN A 204 -10.22 -9.04 0.92
C ASN A 204 -9.24 -8.62 2.03
N PHE A 205 -8.06 -9.24 2.06
CA PHE A 205 -7.02 -9.00 3.06
C PHE A 205 -6.69 -7.51 3.23
N PHE A 206 -6.55 -6.79 2.11
CA PHE A 206 -6.15 -5.38 2.09
C PHE A 206 -7.31 -4.44 2.41
N GLU A 207 -8.53 -4.80 2.02
CA GLU A 207 -9.75 -4.07 2.41
C GLU A 207 -9.98 -4.11 3.92
N LEU A 208 -9.62 -5.23 4.56
CA LEU A 208 -9.62 -5.40 6.02
C LEU A 208 -8.44 -4.68 6.73
N GLY A 209 -7.62 -3.91 6.00
CA GLY A 209 -6.50 -3.15 6.56
C GLY A 209 -5.14 -3.85 6.44
N GLY A 210 -5.09 -5.03 5.83
CA GLY A 210 -3.88 -5.79 5.57
C GLY A 210 -2.83 -5.04 4.74
N HIS A 211 -1.58 -5.48 4.86
CA HIS A 211 -0.43 -4.97 4.12
C HIS A 211 0.76 -5.92 4.12
N SER A 212 1.82 -5.62 3.38
CA SER A 212 2.96 -6.54 3.19
C SER A 212 3.56 -7.06 4.49
N LEU A 213 3.74 -6.23 5.52
CA LEU A 213 4.21 -6.72 6.83
C LEU A 213 3.21 -7.70 7.49
N LEU A 214 1.91 -7.38 7.48
CA LEU A 214 0.88 -8.29 8.01
C LEU A 214 0.76 -9.55 7.14
N ALA A 215 0.87 -9.44 5.82
CA ALA A 215 0.89 -10.57 4.89
C ALA A 215 2.07 -11.52 5.19
N THR A 216 3.26 -10.96 5.45
CA THR A 216 4.41 -11.73 5.91
C THR A 216 4.14 -12.41 7.25
N GLN A 217 3.54 -11.71 8.22
CA GLN A 217 3.17 -12.30 9.51
C GLN A 217 2.16 -13.45 9.36
N VAL A 218 1.14 -13.27 8.52
CA VAL A 218 0.18 -14.32 8.15
C VAL A 218 0.92 -15.52 7.57
N VAL A 219 1.78 -15.33 6.58
CA VAL A 219 2.53 -16.43 5.96
C VAL A 219 3.41 -17.18 6.95
N VAL A 220 4.09 -16.48 7.86
CA VAL A 220 4.89 -17.11 8.92
C VAL A 220 4.01 -17.99 9.81
N ARG A 221 2.87 -17.46 10.30
CA ARG A 221 1.93 -18.23 11.14
C ARG A 221 1.31 -19.42 10.39
N LEU A 222 0.98 -19.25 9.12
CA LEU A 222 0.46 -20.33 8.27
C LEU A 222 1.48 -21.46 8.11
N ARG A 223 2.75 -21.14 7.86
CA ARG A 223 3.82 -22.15 7.77
C ARG A 223 4.00 -22.90 9.09
N GLU A 224 3.91 -22.20 10.22
CA GLU A 224 4.02 -22.79 11.55
C GLU A 224 2.84 -23.73 11.88
N GLN A 225 1.61 -23.33 11.55
CA GLN A 225 0.40 -24.07 11.93
C GLN A 225 -0.03 -25.15 10.92
N LEU A 226 0.20 -24.93 9.62
CA LEU A 226 -0.29 -25.80 8.54
C LEU A 226 0.81 -26.62 7.86
N HIS A 227 2.06 -26.47 8.31
CA HIS A 227 3.24 -27.20 7.82
C HIS A 227 3.35 -27.24 6.28
N SER A 228 2.90 -26.18 5.61
CA SER A 228 2.87 -26.05 4.15
C SER A 228 3.68 -24.84 3.71
N GLU A 229 4.24 -24.87 2.51
CA GLU A 229 4.96 -23.74 1.92
C GLU A 229 3.96 -22.71 1.39
N PHE A 230 3.92 -21.54 2.02
CA PHE A 230 3.09 -20.40 1.59
C PHE A 230 3.97 -19.29 1.05
N ASP A 231 3.67 -18.77 -0.14
CA ASP A 231 4.33 -17.58 -0.68
C ASP A 231 3.57 -16.32 -0.24
N VAL A 232 4.28 -15.28 0.22
CA VAL A 232 3.66 -13.97 0.51
C VAL A 232 3.01 -13.40 -0.75
N LYS A 233 3.56 -13.68 -1.93
CA LYS A 233 3.00 -13.25 -3.21
C LYS A 233 1.56 -13.71 -3.42
N SER A 234 1.15 -14.87 -2.90
CA SER A 234 -0.21 -15.36 -3.11
C SER A 234 -1.26 -14.48 -2.43
N ILE A 235 -0.96 -13.85 -1.29
CA ILE A 235 -1.87 -12.88 -0.66
C ILE A 235 -2.11 -11.66 -1.57
N PHE A 236 -1.13 -11.28 -2.39
CA PHE A 236 -1.27 -10.15 -3.32
C PHE A 236 -1.99 -10.53 -4.62
N THR A 237 -1.76 -11.75 -5.13
CA THR A 237 -2.38 -12.19 -6.39
C THR A 237 -3.80 -12.71 -6.21
N THR A 238 -4.11 -13.25 -5.03
CA THR A 238 -5.42 -13.81 -4.65
C THR A 238 -5.80 -13.26 -3.28
N PRO A 239 -6.25 -12.00 -3.21
CA PRO A 239 -6.36 -11.27 -1.95
C PRO A 239 -7.62 -11.58 -1.15
N THR A 240 -8.59 -12.30 -1.72
CA THR A 240 -9.77 -12.77 -0.97
C THR A 240 -9.47 -14.08 -0.26
N LEU A 241 -10.12 -14.31 0.88
CA LEU A 241 -9.94 -15.56 1.64
C LEU A 241 -10.21 -16.80 0.75
N ALA A 242 -11.30 -16.79 -0.03
CA ALA A 242 -11.67 -17.88 -0.92
C ALA A 242 -10.62 -18.19 -2.00
N GLU A 243 -10.09 -17.16 -2.66
CA GLU A 243 -9.10 -17.35 -3.73
C GLU A 243 -7.76 -17.80 -3.15
N PHE A 244 -7.37 -17.21 -2.01
CA PHE A 244 -6.14 -17.60 -1.30
C PHE A 244 -6.20 -19.06 -0.86
N THR A 245 -7.30 -19.49 -0.23
CA THR A 245 -7.47 -20.88 0.23
C THR A 245 -7.50 -21.86 -0.93
N ALA A 246 -8.16 -21.52 -2.05
CA ALA A 246 -8.18 -22.33 -3.26
C ALA A 246 -6.78 -22.50 -3.89
N GLY A 247 -6.00 -21.42 -3.95
CA GLY A 247 -4.61 -21.46 -4.44
C GLY A 247 -3.71 -22.36 -3.57
N VAL A 248 -3.89 -22.29 -2.25
CA VAL A 248 -3.19 -23.15 -1.28
C VAL A 248 -3.57 -24.63 -1.47
N ALA A 249 -4.86 -24.93 -1.57
CA ALA A 249 -5.35 -26.30 -1.75
C ALA A 249 -4.81 -26.94 -3.04
N ALA A 250 -4.73 -26.16 -4.12
CA ALA A 250 -4.14 -26.61 -5.38
C ALA A 250 -2.65 -26.96 -5.23
N GLN A 251 -1.88 -26.16 -4.48
CA GLN A 251 -0.45 -26.41 -4.22
C GLN A 251 -0.20 -27.61 -3.30
N GLN A 252 -1.07 -27.83 -2.30
CA GLN A 252 -1.02 -29.02 -1.45
C GLN A 252 -1.30 -30.30 -2.26
N THR A 253 -2.25 -30.25 -3.20
CA THR A 253 -2.58 -31.40 -4.06
C THR A 253 -1.43 -31.78 -5.00
N ILE A 254 -0.63 -30.80 -5.43
CA ILE A 254 0.55 -31.04 -6.31
C ILE A 254 1.74 -31.58 -5.51
N ASN A 255 1.97 -31.08 -4.30
CA ASN A 255 3.10 -31.52 -3.45
C ASN A 255 2.85 -32.87 -2.77
N SER A 256 1.59 -33.21 -2.46
CA SER A 256 1.23 -34.47 -1.80
C SER A 256 1.69 -35.74 -2.54
N PRO A 257 1.49 -35.92 -3.86
CA PRO A 257 1.97 -37.12 -4.56
C PRO A 257 3.50 -37.23 -4.62
N VAL A 258 4.22 -36.09 -4.69
CA VAL A 258 5.69 -36.07 -4.70
C VAL A 258 6.24 -36.39 -3.31
N GLN A 259 5.64 -35.83 -2.26
CA GLN A 259 6.03 -36.10 -0.87
C GLN A 259 5.68 -37.54 -0.45
N ASP A 260 4.54 -38.08 -0.87
CA ASP A 260 4.17 -39.48 -0.65
C ASP A 260 5.10 -40.44 -1.38
N ALA A 261 5.49 -40.13 -2.62
CA ALA A 261 6.48 -40.91 -3.36
C ALA A 261 7.84 -40.88 -2.67
N LEU A 262 8.30 -39.71 -2.23
CA LEU A 262 9.58 -39.54 -1.54
C LEU A 262 9.58 -40.25 -0.17
N ALA A 263 8.48 -40.17 0.59
CA ALA A 263 8.33 -40.86 1.87
C ALA A 263 8.33 -42.39 1.69
N LYS A 264 7.63 -42.91 0.67
CA LYS A 264 7.66 -44.34 0.32
C LYS A 264 9.05 -44.79 -0.13
N SER A 265 9.75 -43.98 -0.94
CA SER A 265 11.12 -44.28 -1.37
C SER A 265 12.10 -44.26 -0.20
N LEU A 266 11.97 -43.32 0.75
CA LEU A 266 12.78 -43.25 1.97
C LEU A 266 12.50 -44.42 2.92
N GLU A 267 11.25 -44.85 3.07
CA GLU A 267 10.94 -46.07 3.82
C GLU A 267 11.51 -47.34 3.14
N ALA A 268 11.44 -47.42 1.82
CA ALA A 268 12.04 -48.53 1.07
C ALA A 268 13.57 -48.57 1.26
N LEU A 269 14.23 -47.42 1.20
CA LEU A 269 15.67 -47.26 1.47
C LEU A 269 16.07 -47.66 2.89
N LYS A 270 15.24 -47.36 3.89
CA LYS A 270 15.49 -47.75 5.29
C LYS A 270 15.35 -49.26 5.54
N ARG A 271 14.70 -50.01 4.64
CA ARG A 271 14.50 -51.46 4.75
C ARG A 271 15.55 -52.27 3.98
N LEU A 272 16.42 -51.62 3.21
CA LEU A 272 17.50 -52.25 2.45
C LEU A 272 18.70 -52.54 3.37
N SER A 273 19.36 -53.68 3.14
CA SER A 273 20.57 -54.05 3.86
C SER A 273 21.78 -53.27 3.34
N ALA A 274 22.89 -53.25 4.09
CA ALA A 274 24.11 -52.56 3.67
C ALA A 274 24.67 -53.08 2.32
N GLU A 275 24.51 -54.37 2.03
CA GLU A 275 24.90 -54.97 0.74
C GLU A 275 23.99 -54.52 -0.42
N ASP A 276 22.71 -54.26 -0.15
CA ASP A 276 21.77 -53.80 -1.17
C ASP A 276 21.96 -52.32 -1.51
N LEU A 277 22.40 -51.51 -0.53
CA LEU A 277 22.74 -50.11 -0.74
C LEU A 277 24.01 -49.96 -1.59
N ASP A 278 25.02 -50.81 -1.40
CA ASP A 278 26.25 -50.78 -2.21
C ASP A 278 25.99 -51.14 -3.68
N LYS A 279 25.08 -52.07 -3.98
CA LYS A 279 24.66 -52.40 -5.35
C LYS A 279 23.86 -51.29 -6.05
N LEU A 280 23.27 -50.38 -5.29
CA LEU A 280 22.48 -49.26 -5.81
C LEU A 280 23.35 -48.06 -6.22
N ILE A 281 24.59 -48.02 -5.73
CA ILE A 281 25.55 -46.92 -5.93
C ILE A 281 26.64 -47.32 -6.96
N SER A 282 26.74 -48.61 -7.33
CA SER A 282 27.59 -49.15 -8.41
C SER A 282 26.91 -49.16 -9.77
#